data_AF-A0A956G1P2-F1
#
_entry.id   AF-A0A956G1P2-F1
#
_cell.length_a   1.000
_cell.length_b   1.000
_cell.length_c   1.000
_cell.angle_alpha   90.00
_cell.angle_beta   90.00
_cell.angle_gamma   90.00
#
_symmetry.space_group_name_H-M   'P 1'
#
loop_
_entity.id
_entity.type
_entity.pdbx_description
1 polymer ?
#
loop_
_entity_poly.entity_id
_entity_poly.type
_entity_poly.pdbx_seq_one_letter_code
_entity_poly.pdbx_strand_id
1 'polypeptide(L)'
;DDTSEYWLVFQGGLNSVAMPESTNHHIRDLFTIAHGKGIKVIGFTLTPWGDEGDRRRWSGIAGLQYLEYTRKLVEYTLGRLEPAEALGEYAKKRSVEADAPWDPSEVPDLAVDLYHAPYLRHAEAEPRDVDAMRKQLERDSGWKRKLKGLSEEERAATLDREAKRAAEIPQWFLREELRSFDHIHPNAEGHRRIAELACPHLPATWGCECPAIPEGMASPSESRSAVDQVLLPFYPPWIRGLLGLLGGAG
;
A
#
# COMPACT_ATOMS: atom_id res chain seq x y z
N ASP A 1 -11.54 33.19 13.76
CA ASP A 1 -12.05 32.01 13.06
C ASP A 1 -10.97 30.97 12.97
N ASP A 2 -10.94 30.06 13.96
CA ASP A 2 -9.75 29.28 14.29
C ASP A 2 -10.04 27.77 14.42
N THR A 3 -10.85 27.21 13.53
CA THR A 3 -11.11 25.76 13.52
C THR A 3 -11.31 25.18 12.11
N SER A 4 -10.62 25.71 11.09
CA SER A 4 -10.63 25.07 9.77
C SER A 4 -9.69 23.86 9.77
N GLU A 5 -10.24 22.68 9.52
CA GLU A 5 -9.47 21.45 9.34
C GLU A 5 -8.99 21.36 7.88
N TYR A 6 -7.69 21.16 7.67
CA TYR A 6 -7.09 21.04 6.35
C TYR A 6 -6.63 19.61 6.09
N TRP A 7 -6.90 19.14 4.88
CA TRP A 7 -6.55 17.80 4.45
C TRP A 7 -5.79 17.82 3.13
N LEU A 8 -4.74 17.00 3.04
CA LEU A 8 -4.09 16.59 1.81
C LEU A 8 -4.72 15.27 1.35
N VAL A 9 -5.36 15.30 0.19
CA VAL A 9 -5.77 14.10 -0.54
C VAL A 9 -4.62 13.66 -1.44
N PHE A 10 -3.96 12.56 -1.10
CA PHE A 10 -2.79 12.08 -1.82
C PHE A 10 -3.07 10.76 -2.55
N GLN A 11 -2.81 10.76 -3.86
CA GLN A 11 -2.65 9.55 -4.67
C GLN A 11 -1.46 9.77 -5.59
N GLY A 12 -0.43 8.94 -5.50
CA GLY A 12 0.79 9.14 -6.30
C GLY A 12 1.77 7.98 -6.22
N GLY A 13 2.86 8.10 -6.99
CA GLY A 13 3.96 7.13 -7.01
C GLY A 13 4.06 6.28 -8.28
N LEU A 14 2.98 6.19 -9.08
CA LEU A 14 2.95 5.31 -10.26
C LEU A 14 4.04 5.65 -11.30
N ASN A 15 4.27 6.93 -11.58
CA ASN A 15 5.28 7.37 -12.55
C ASN A 15 6.71 6.99 -12.15
N SER A 16 6.94 6.75 -10.86
CA SER A 16 8.24 6.37 -10.29
C SER A 16 8.22 4.96 -9.68
N VAL A 17 7.24 4.13 -10.07
CA VAL A 17 7.02 2.80 -9.46
C VAL A 17 8.27 1.92 -9.50
N ALA A 18 9.10 2.04 -10.54
CA ALA A 18 10.34 1.27 -10.66
C ALA A 18 11.40 1.57 -9.59
N MET A 19 11.22 2.63 -8.79
CA MET A 19 12.11 3.05 -7.70
C MET A 19 11.30 3.19 -6.40
N PRO A 20 10.74 2.11 -5.86
CA PRO A 20 9.74 2.20 -4.79
C PRO A 20 10.29 2.81 -3.49
N GLU A 21 11.53 2.50 -3.12
CA GLU A 21 12.17 3.03 -1.90
C GLU A 21 12.39 4.55 -1.95
N SER A 22 12.92 5.06 -3.07
CA SER A 22 13.07 6.50 -3.26
C SER A 22 11.72 7.21 -3.37
N THR A 23 10.73 6.55 -3.98
CA THR A 23 9.38 7.09 -4.12
C THR A 23 8.71 7.19 -2.75
N ASN A 24 8.74 6.13 -1.95
CA ASN A 24 8.25 6.14 -0.57
C ASN A 24 8.94 7.21 0.27
N HIS A 25 10.25 7.40 0.13
CA HIS A 25 10.98 8.48 0.79
C HIS A 25 10.41 9.87 0.47
N HIS A 26 10.12 10.16 -0.80
CA HIS A 26 9.55 11.44 -1.19
C HIS A 26 8.09 11.62 -0.76
N ILE A 27 7.31 10.54 -0.75
CA ILE A 27 5.95 10.54 -0.20
C ILE A 27 6.00 10.83 1.32
N ARG A 28 6.91 10.17 2.04
CA ARG A 28 7.15 10.39 3.47
C ARG A 28 7.53 11.84 3.78
N ASP A 29 8.44 12.42 3.00
CA ASP A 29 8.82 13.84 3.15
C ASP A 29 7.60 14.76 2.96
N LEU A 30 6.75 14.49 1.97
CA LEU A 30 5.52 15.25 1.73
C LEU A 30 4.56 15.15 2.94
N PHE A 31 4.36 13.95 3.49
CA PHE A 31 3.51 13.75 4.66
C PHE A 31 4.07 14.46 5.89
N THR A 32 5.37 14.36 6.15
CA THR A 32 6.01 15.09 7.25
C THR A 32 5.83 16.60 7.11
N ILE A 33 5.96 17.15 5.89
CA ILE A 33 5.73 18.58 5.63
C ILE A 33 4.26 18.97 5.87
N ALA A 34 3.31 18.15 5.44
CA ALA A 34 1.88 18.38 5.63
C ALA A 34 1.53 18.40 7.13
N HIS A 35 1.92 17.36 7.87
CA HIS A 35 1.67 17.25 9.30
C HIS A 35 2.37 18.36 10.09
N GLY A 36 3.60 18.75 9.70
CA GLY A 36 4.31 19.89 10.28
C GLY A 36 3.60 21.24 10.10
N LYS A 37 2.60 21.32 9.22
CA LYS A 37 1.72 22.48 9.00
C LYS A 37 0.32 22.29 9.60
N GLY A 38 0.08 21.21 10.36
CA GLY A 38 -1.24 20.88 10.88
C GLY A 38 -2.24 20.41 9.81
N ILE A 39 -1.75 19.97 8.64
CA ILE A 39 -2.57 19.39 7.58
C ILE A 39 -2.60 17.87 7.76
N LYS A 40 -3.79 17.30 7.84
CA LYS A 40 -4.00 15.86 7.88
C LYS A 40 -3.87 15.23 6.49
N VAL A 41 -3.58 13.95 6.40
CA VAL A 41 -3.35 13.24 5.14
C VAL A 41 -4.31 12.06 4.99
N ILE A 42 -5.01 12.01 3.87
CA ILE A 42 -5.63 10.79 3.36
C ILE A 42 -4.80 10.25 2.18
N GLY A 43 -4.24 9.06 2.35
CA GLY A 43 -3.42 8.36 1.37
C GLY A 43 -4.22 7.28 0.64
N PHE A 44 -4.31 7.39 -0.67
CA PHE A 44 -4.84 6.35 -1.54
C PHE A 44 -3.69 5.51 -2.05
N THR A 45 -3.81 4.18 -1.93
CA THR A 45 -2.86 3.28 -2.59
C THR A 45 -2.95 3.44 -4.11
N LEU A 46 -1.96 2.93 -4.84
CA LEU A 46 -2.05 2.89 -6.29
C LEU A 46 -3.31 2.12 -6.71
N THR A 47 -4.03 2.60 -7.73
CA THR A 47 -5.05 1.77 -8.36
C THR A 47 -4.40 0.52 -8.94
N PRO A 48 -5.14 -0.61 -9.05
CA PRO A 48 -4.73 -1.71 -9.91
C PRO A 48 -4.34 -1.13 -11.28
N TRP A 49 -3.28 -1.65 -11.87
CA TRP A 49 -2.75 -1.13 -13.12
C TRP A 49 -1.98 -2.22 -13.84
N GLY A 50 -1.96 -2.16 -15.16
CA GLY A 50 -1.27 -3.15 -15.97
C GLY A 50 -2.11 -3.67 -17.11
N ASP A 51 -1.42 -4.25 -18.09
CA ASP A 51 -2.02 -4.79 -19.30
C ASP A 51 -1.08 -5.81 -19.95
N GLU A 52 -1.63 -6.86 -20.54
CA GLU A 52 -0.84 -7.87 -21.27
C GLU A 52 -0.18 -7.29 -22.54
N GLY A 53 -0.76 -6.26 -23.14
CA GLY A 53 -0.21 -5.53 -24.28
C GLY A 53 0.99 -4.65 -23.92
N ASP A 54 1.18 -4.31 -22.64
CA ASP A 54 2.35 -3.57 -22.15
C ASP A 54 3.54 -4.52 -21.93
N ARG A 55 4.12 -4.91 -23.07
CA ARG A 55 5.21 -5.88 -23.12
C ARG A 55 6.47 -5.42 -22.39
N ARG A 56 6.62 -4.10 -22.15
CA ARG A 56 7.79 -3.55 -21.47
C ARG A 56 7.75 -3.85 -19.97
N ARG A 57 6.58 -3.76 -19.34
CA ARG A 57 6.43 -3.88 -17.89
C ARG A 57 5.86 -5.22 -17.46
N TRP A 58 4.92 -5.75 -18.24
CA TRP A 58 4.09 -6.86 -17.79
C TRP A 58 4.31 -8.17 -18.55
N SER A 59 5.08 -8.19 -19.64
CA SER A 59 5.36 -9.43 -20.39
C SER A 59 6.08 -10.48 -19.53
N GLY A 60 5.47 -11.66 -19.41
CA GLY A 60 6.06 -12.82 -18.77
C GLY A 60 6.54 -12.54 -17.35
N ILE A 61 7.75 -13.00 -17.03
CA ILE A 61 8.32 -12.92 -15.67
C ILE A 61 8.76 -11.51 -15.27
N ALA A 62 8.88 -10.56 -16.20
CA ALA A 62 9.25 -9.17 -15.89
C ALA A 62 8.19 -8.49 -15.01
N GLY A 63 6.92 -8.89 -15.17
CA GLY A 63 5.83 -8.35 -14.36
C GLY A 63 5.94 -8.71 -12.88
N LEU A 64 6.68 -9.75 -12.49
CA LEU A 64 6.94 -10.05 -11.06
C LEU A 64 7.65 -8.87 -10.38
N GLN A 65 8.60 -8.25 -11.08
CA GLN A 65 9.35 -7.13 -10.53
C GLN A 65 8.47 -5.89 -10.35
N TYR A 66 7.62 -5.57 -11.34
CA TYR A 66 6.67 -4.46 -11.23
C TYR A 66 5.56 -4.71 -10.21
N LEU A 67 5.16 -5.97 -10.02
CA LEU A 67 4.25 -6.37 -8.95
C LEU A 67 4.87 -6.11 -7.58
N GLU A 68 6.13 -6.53 -7.35
CA GLU A 68 6.84 -6.24 -6.09
C GLU A 68 7.02 -4.75 -5.84
N TYR A 69 7.37 -3.99 -6.88
CA TYR A 69 7.51 -2.54 -6.81
C TYR A 69 6.20 -1.86 -6.43
N THR A 70 5.11 -2.24 -7.08
CA THR A 70 3.76 -1.74 -6.77
C THR A 70 3.38 -2.09 -5.35
N ARG A 71 3.58 -3.36 -4.94
CA ARG A 71 3.28 -3.81 -3.58
C ARG A 71 4.05 -3.02 -2.53
N LYS A 72 5.34 -2.73 -2.74
CA LYS A 72 6.13 -1.95 -1.78
C LYS A 72 5.57 -0.52 -1.58
N LEU A 73 5.03 0.12 -2.63
CA LEU A 73 4.38 1.43 -2.51
C LEU A 73 3.01 1.33 -1.81
N VAL A 74 2.22 0.33 -2.18
CA VAL A 74 0.89 0.06 -1.62
C VAL A 74 0.98 -0.22 -0.13
N GLU A 75 1.84 -1.15 0.28
CA GLU A 75 1.99 -1.53 1.69
C GLU A 75 2.60 -0.43 2.56
N TYR A 76 3.47 0.43 2.00
CA TYR A 76 3.91 1.64 2.69
C TYR A 76 2.75 2.62 2.94
N THR A 77 1.93 2.88 1.92
CA THR A 77 0.77 3.79 2.05
C THR A 77 -0.23 3.26 3.09
N LEU A 78 -0.38 1.94 3.19
CA LEU A 78 -1.21 1.29 4.21
C LEU A 78 -0.55 1.25 5.60
N GLY A 79 0.70 1.70 5.74
CA GLY A 79 1.46 1.68 6.99
C GLY A 79 1.81 0.27 7.48
N ARG A 80 1.89 -0.71 6.57
CA ARG A 80 2.08 -2.15 6.88
C ARG A 80 3.53 -2.62 6.74
N LEU A 81 4.40 -1.84 6.10
CA LEU A 81 5.83 -2.13 6.02
C LEU A 81 6.58 -1.49 7.17
N GLU A 82 7.65 -2.14 7.62
CA GLU A 82 8.62 -1.48 8.48
C GLU A 82 9.41 -0.41 7.70
N PRO A 83 9.91 0.65 8.35
CA PRO A 83 10.62 1.73 7.66
C PRO A 83 11.82 1.29 6.83
N ALA A 84 12.61 0.34 7.34
CA ALA A 84 13.74 -0.22 6.59
C ALA A 84 13.29 -0.95 5.31
N GLU A 85 12.15 -1.64 5.35
CA GLU A 85 11.61 -2.35 4.19
C GLU A 85 11.04 -1.38 3.16
N ALA A 86 10.31 -0.36 3.62
CA ALA A 86 9.66 0.63 2.78
C ALA A 86 10.65 1.58 2.09
N LEU A 87 11.71 2.00 2.81
CA LEU A 87 12.62 3.07 2.40
C LEU A 87 14.01 2.55 1.98
N GLY A 88 14.37 1.32 2.32
CA GLY A 88 15.69 0.75 2.04
C GLY A 88 16.81 1.69 2.52
N GLU A 89 17.74 2.00 1.63
CA GLU A 89 18.85 2.93 1.89
C GLU A 89 18.42 4.34 2.32
N TYR A 90 17.18 4.75 2.02
CA TYR A 90 16.65 6.06 2.41
C TYR A 90 16.16 6.10 3.86
N ALA A 91 16.05 4.95 4.55
CA ALA A 91 15.69 4.92 5.97
C ALA A 91 16.67 5.72 6.84
N LYS A 92 17.96 5.79 6.46
CA LYS A 92 18.99 6.61 7.12
C LYS A 92 18.78 8.13 7.01
N LYS A 93 17.82 8.58 6.19
CA LYS A 93 17.45 10.00 6.06
C LYS A 93 16.33 10.42 7.00
N ARG A 94 15.79 9.49 7.80
CA ARG A 94 14.85 9.81 8.87
C ARG A 94 15.57 10.58 9.96
N SER A 95 14.82 11.36 10.74
CA SER A 95 15.35 12.08 11.91
C SER A 95 15.58 11.18 13.13
N VAL A 96 15.12 9.93 13.05
CA VAL A 96 15.25 8.87 14.05
C VAL A 96 16.01 7.69 13.45
N GLU A 97 16.34 6.70 14.28
CA GLU A 97 17.01 5.47 13.83
C GLU A 97 16.25 4.78 12.68
N ALA A 98 16.99 4.17 11.76
CA ALA A 98 16.44 3.63 10.51
C ALA A 98 15.36 2.55 10.73
N ASP A 99 15.47 1.79 11.82
CA ASP A 99 14.60 0.70 12.24
C ASP A 99 13.59 1.10 13.33
N ALA A 100 13.61 2.35 13.81
CA ALA A 100 12.60 2.83 14.75
C ALA A 100 11.21 2.78 14.10
N PRO A 101 10.11 2.53 14.84
CA PRO A 101 8.76 2.55 14.29
C PRO A 101 8.44 3.85 13.53
N TRP A 102 7.43 3.83 12.66
CA TRP A 102 6.96 5.04 11.99
C TRP A 102 6.56 6.11 12.99
N ASP A 103 7.09 7.32 12.81
CA ASP A 103 6.48 8.49 13.42
C ASP A 103 5.12 8.72 12.73
N PRO A 104 4.03 9.06 13.47
CA PRO A 104 2.72 9.29 12.85
C PRO A 104 2.76 10.33 11.72
N SER A 105 3.70 11.27 11.74
CA SER A 105 3.87 12.27 10.69
C SER A 105 4.46 11.72 9.38
N GLU A 106 5.00 10.50 9.37
CA GLU A 106 5.65 9.85 8.22
C GLU A 106 4.71 8.98 7.37
N VAL A 107 3.48 8.77 7.83
CA VAL A 107 2.45 7.91 7.23
C VAL A 107 1.12 8.67 7.15
N PRO A 108 0.15 8.28 6.32
CA PRO A 108 -1.11 9.00 6.27
C PRO A 108 -1.94 8.79 7.55
N ASP A 109 -2.78 9.78 7.91
CA ASP A 109 -3.76 9.63 9.00
C ASP A 109 -4.82 8.58 8.63
N LEU A 110 -5.24 8.57 7.36
CA LEU A 110 -6.21 7.64 6.80
C LEU A 110 -5.66 7.01 5.52
N ALA A 111 -5.76 5.69 5.38
CA ALA A 111 -5.31 4.98 4.19
C ALA A 111 -6.46 4.23 3.51
N VAL A 112 -6.65 4.45 2.20
CA VAL A 112 -7.68 3.80 1.38
C VAL A 112 -7.02 2.80 0.43
N ASP A 113 -7.38 1.52 0.56
CA ASP A 113 -6.79 0.42 -0.20
C ASP A 113 -7.48 0.22 -1.56
N LEU A 114 -7.06 0.99 -2.56
CA LEU A 114 -7.54 0.84 -3.94
C LEU A 114 -6.99 -0.43 -4.61
N TYR A 115 -5.71 -0.74 -4.37
CA TYR A 115 -5.00 -1.81 -5.06
C TYR A 115 -5.62 -3.20 -4.82
N HIS A 116 -6.06 -3.48 -3.61
CA HIS A 116 -6.67 -4.77 -3.26
C HIS A 116 -8.18 -4.82 -3.49
N ALA A 117 -8.81 -3.71 -3.90
CA ALA A 117 -10.25 -3.63 -4.10
C ALA A 117 -10.72 -4.56 -5.24
N PRO A 118 -11.52 -5.61 -4.96
CA PRO A 118 -11.85 -6.67 -5.94
C PRO A 118 -12.71 -6.18 -7.12
N TYR A 119 -13.40 -5.05 -6.97
CA TYR A 119 -14.22 -4.43 -8.02
C TYR A 119 -13.47 -3.38 -8.83
N LEU A 120 -12.23 -3.05 -8.47
CA LEU A 120 -11.29 -2.30 -9.33
C LEU A 120 -10.37 -3.28 -10.06
N ARG A 121 -9.90 -4.31 -9.35
CA ARG A 121 -8.96 -5.31 -9.84
C ARG A 121 -9.67 -6.38 -10.68
N HIS A 122 -9.00 -6.88 -11.72
CA HIS A 122 -9.51 -7.97 -12.55
C HIS A 122 -9.25 -9.34 -11.90
N ALA A 123 -9.71 -9.55 -10.66
CA ALA A 123 -9.36 -10.71 -9.84
C ALA A 123 -9.68 -12.08 -10.46
N GLU A 124 -10.65 -12.11 -11.39
CA GLU A 124 -11.11 -13.31 -12.09
C GLU A 124 -10.46 -13.49 -13.48
N ALA A 125 -9.45 -12.67 -13.83
CA ALA A 125 -8.73 -12.81 -15.08
C ALA A 125 -8.10 -14.20 -15.21
N GLU A 126 -8.14 -14.76 -16.42
CA GLU A 126 -7.51 -16.02 -16.73
C GLU A 126 -6.00 -15.94 -16.43
N PRO A 127 -5.45 -16.82 -15.58
CA PRO A 127 -4.03 -16.84 -15.30
C PRO A 127 -3.26 -17.27 -16.55
N ARG A 128 -1.99 -16.88 -16.62
CA ARG A 128 -1.09 -17.36 -17.68
C ARG A 128 -0.76 -18.84 -17.45
N ASP A 129 -0.27 -19.50 -18.48
CA ASP A 129 0.22 -20.88 -18.37
C ASP A 129 1.42 -20.97 -17.41
N VAL A 130 1.24 -21.70 -16.29
CA VAL A 130 2.24 -21.82 -15.22
C VAL A 130 3.51 -22.51 -15.71
N ASP A 131 3.39 -23.52 -16.58
CA ASP A 131 4.54 -24.26 -17.10
C ASP A 131 5.37 -23.38 -18.06
N ALA A 132 4.72 -22.51 -18.81
CA ALA A 132 5.36 -21.51 -19.64
C ALA A 132 6.09 -20.47 -18.78
N MET A 133 5.50 -20.00 -17.69
CA MET A 133 6.16 -19.09 -16.74
C MET A 133 7.37 -19.77 -16.10
N ARG A 134 7.24 -21.05 -15.71
CA ARG A 134 8.34 -21.86 -15.16
C ARG A 134 9.52 -21.92 -16.14
N LYS A 135 9.27 -22.26 -17.40
CA LYS A 135 10.30 -22.32 -18.46
C LYS A 135 10.98 -20.98 -18.70
N GLN A 136 10.27 -19.85 -18.54
CA GLN A 136 10.88 -18.53 -18.64
C GLN A 136 11.81 -18.23 -17.45
N LEU A 137 11.37 -18.51 -16.22
CA LEU A 137 12.20 -18.34 -15.02
C LEU A 137 13.49 -19.17 -15.08
N GLU A 138 13.39 -20.43 -15.52
CA GLU A 138 14.54 -21.32 -15.71
C GLU A 138 15.54 -20.82 -16.76
N ARG A 139 15.16 -19.88 -17.64
CA ARG A 139 16.05 -19.28 -18.63
C ARG A 139 16.61 -17.93 -18.16
N ASP A 140 16.01 -17.33 -17.13
CA ASP A 140 16.37 -16.01 -16.66
C ASP A 140 17.64 -16.02 -15.81
N SER A 141 18.65 -15.27 -16.29
CA SER A 141 19.96 -15.22 -15.63
C SER A 141 19.94 -14.41 -14.33
N GLY A 142 19.03 -13.42 -14.20
CA GLY A 142 18.86 -12.62 -13.00
C GLY A 142 18.26 -13.43 -11.87
N TRP A 143 17.20 -14.19 -12.16
CA TRP A 143 16.55 -15.13 -11.28
C TRP A 143 17.52 -16.21 -10.80
N LYS A 144 18.25 -16.87 -11.72
CA LYS A 144 19.30 -17.85 -11.34
C LYS A 144 20.33 -17.26 -10.38
N ARG A 145 20.72 -16.01 -10.59
CA ARG A 145 21.67 -15.31 -9.71
C ARG A 145 21.09 -15.07 -8.32
N LYS A 146 19.82 -14.70 -8.22
CA LYS A 146 19.10 -14.52 -6.94
C LYS A 146 19.03 -15.81 -6.13
N LEU A 147 19.01 -16.97 -6.79
CA LEU A 147 18.96 -18.27 -6.11
C LEU A 147 20.33 -18.91 -5.82
N LYS A 148 21.42 -18.17 -6.03
CA LYS A 148 22.76 -18.66 -5.72
C LYS A 148 22.87 -18.94 -4.22
N GLY A 149 23.33 -20.13 -3.86
CA GLY A 149 23.49 -20.56 -2.47
C GLY A 149 22.29 -21.32 -1.89
N LEU A 150 21.13 -21.29 -2.55
CA LEU A 150 20.01 -22.16 -2.19
C LEU A 150 20.29 -23.61 -2.59
N SER A 151 19.75 -24.55 -1.81
CA SER A 151 19.69 -25.98 -2.12
C SER A 151 18.81 -26.26 -3.35
N GLU A 152 18.89 -27.48 -3.88
CA GLU A 152 18.06 -27.89 -5.02
C GLU A 152 16.57 -27.87 -4.69
N GLU A 153 16.20 -28.31 -3.50
CA GLU A 153 14.81 -28.30 -3.01
C GLU A 153 14.27 -26.86 -2.88
N GLU A 154 15.03 -25.96 -2.26
CA GLU A 154 14.65 -24.55 -2.14
C GLU A 154 14.52 -23.85 -3.50
N ARG A 155 15.37 -24.22 -4.46
CA ARG A 155 15.28 -23.70 -5.83
C ARG A 155 14.02 -24.19 -6.53
N ALA A 156 13.69 -25.48 -6.40
CA ALA A 156 12.48 -26.05 -6.98
C ALA A 156 11.21 -25.42 -6.37
N ALA A 157 11.17 -25.28 -5.04
CA ALA A 157 10.07 -24.62 -4.33
C ALA A 157 9.93 -23.14 -4.72
N THR A 158 11.05 -22.42 -4.85
CA THR A 158 11.04 -21.02 -5.30
C THR A 158 10.58 -20.89 -6.75
N LEU A 159 11.03 -21.79 -7.63
CA LEU A 159 10.60 -21.82 -9.02
C LEU A 159 9.09 -22.02 -9.15
N ASP A 160 8.53 -22.99 -8.42
CA ASP A 160 7.09 -23.26 -8.45
C ASP A 160 6.28 -22.06 -7.91
N ARG A 161 6.70 -21.48 -6.78
CA ARG A 161 6.06 -20.29 -6.20
C ARG A 161 6.09 -19.12 -7.17
N GLU A 162 7.25 -18.75 -7.70
CA GLU A 162 7.38 -17.59 -8.59
C GLU A 162 6.67 -17.80 -9.92
N ALA A 163 6.61 -19.04 -10.45
CA ALA A 163 5.86 -19.36 -11.66
C ALA A 163 4.36 -19.15 -11.48
N LYS A 164 3.78 -19.60 -10.35
CA LYS A 164 2.38 -19.36 -9.99
C LYS A 164 2.09 -17.88 -9.83
N ARG A 165 2.94 -17.16 -9.10
CA ARG A 165 2.82 -15.70 -8.94
C ARG A 165 2.88 -14.95 -10.28
N ALA A 166 3.75 -15.39 -11.19
CA ALA A 166 3.86 -14.79 -12.52
C ALA A 166 2.63 -15.07 -13.39
N ALA A 167 2.00 -16.23 -13.19
CA ALA A 167 0.77 -16.61 -13.86
C ALA A 167 -0.43 -15.78 -13.40
N GLU A 168 -0.48 -15.41 -12.12
CA GLU A 168 -1.56 -14.63 -11.51
C GLU A 168 -1.48 -13.11 -11.79
N ILE A 169 -0.42 -12.62 -12.43
CA ILE A 169 -0.23 -11.19 -12.73
C ILE A 169 -1.44 -10.51 -13.40
N PRO A 170 -2.13 -11.10 -14.41
CA PRO A 170 -3.31 -10.48 -15.03
C PRO A 170 -4.40 -10.13 -14.01
N GLN A 171 -4.49 -10.91 -12.93
CA GLN A 171 -5.47 -10.71 -11.88
C GLN A 171 -5.17 -9.50 -11.01
N TRP A 172 -4.05 -8.80 -11.22
CA TRP A 172 -3.69 -7.58 -10.50
C TRP A 172 -3.93 -6.30 -11.30
N PHE A 173 -4.41 -6.43 -12.54
CA PHE A 173 -4.65 -5.30 -13.41
C PHE A 173 -5.96 -4.59 -13.09
N LEU A 174 -6.07 -3.33 -13.50
CA LEU A 174 -7.36 -2.65 -13.58
C LEU A 174 -8.28 -3.41 -14.52
N ARG A 175 -9.52 -3.65 -14.10
CA ARG A 175 -10.59 -4.16 -14.96
C ARG A 175 -10.68 -3.36 -16.25
N GLU A 176 -10.79 -4.03 -17.38
CA GLU A 176 -10.76 -3.39 -18.70
C GLU A 176 -11.90 -2.39 -18.88
N GLU A 177 -13.09 -2.74 -18.39
CA GLU A 177 -14.28 -1.89 -18.41
C GLU A 177 -14.16 -0.63 -17.53
N LEU A 178 -13.16 -0.57 -16.64
CA LEU A 178 -12.89 0.58 -15.78
C LEU A 178 -11.74 1.44 -16.30
N ARG A 179 -11.10 1.08 -17.41
CA ARG A 179 -10.00 1.84 -18.01
C ARG A 179 -10.54 3.01 -18.84
N SER A 180 -9.78 4.10 -18.83
CA SER A 180 -9.98 5.27 -19.68
C SER A 180 -9.15 5.13 -20.96
N PHE A 181 -8.32 6.12 -21.29
CA PHE A 181 -7.48 6.13 -22.48
C PHE A 181 -6.26 5.19 -22.43
N ASP A 182 -5.93 4.65 -21.25
CA ASP A 182 -4.89 3.63 -21.09
C ASP A 182 -5.17 2.71 -19.87
N HIS A 183 -4.26 1.77 -19.61
CA HIS A 183 -4.36 0.75 -18.56
C HIS A 183 -3.92 1.21 -17.16
N ILE A 184 -3.67 2.51 -16.98
CA ILE A 184 -3.30 3.07 -15.68
C ILE A 184 -4.30 4.13 -15.19
N HIS A 185 -5.12 4.69 -16.08
CA HIS A 185 -6.13 5.69 -15.73
C HIS A 185 -7.53 5.08 -15.65
N PRO A 186 -8.22 5.18 -14.49
CA PRO A 186 -9.64 4.85 -14.38
C PRO A 186 -10.51 5.75 -15.25
N ASN A 187 -11.62 5.23 -15.78
CA ASN A 187 -12.67 6.03 -16.41
C ASN A 187 -13.66 6.57 -15.36
N ALA A 188 -14.75 7.20 -15.83
CA ALA A 188 -15.75 7.78 -14.93
C ALA A 188 -16.37 6.76 -13.95
N GLU A 189 -16.62 5.53 -14.40
CA GLU A 189 -17.13 4.45 -13.54
C GLU A 189 -16.04 3.96 -12.56
N GLY A 190 -14.79 3.85 -13.01
CA GLY A 190 -13.65 3.55 -12.13
C GLY A 190 -13.48 4.59 -11.03
N HIS A 191 -13.59 5.88 -11.35
CA HIS A 191 -13.56 6.96 -10.37
C HIS A 191 -14.76 6.95 -9.41
N ARG A 192 -15.96 6.60 -9.90
CA ARG A 192 -17.14 6.39 -9.03
C ARG A 192 -16.86 5.31 -7.99
N ARG A 193 -16.34 4.15 -8.41
CA ARG A 193 -15.99 3.04 -7.51
C ARG A 193 -14.93 3.42 -6.48
N ILE A 194 -13.93 4.20 -6.88
CA ILE A 194 -12.92 4.74 -5.96
C ILE A 194 -13.57 5.65 -4.92
N ALA A 195 -14.51 6.52 -5.33
CA ALA A 195 -15.23 7.39 -4.40
C ALA A 195 -16.12 6.58 -3.44
N GLU A 196 -16.86 5.59 -3.93
CA GLU A 196 -17.69 4.68 -3.11
C GLU A 196 -16.85 3.90 -2.10
N LEU A 197 -15.65 3.46 -2.48
CA LEU A 197 -14.69 2.83 -1.57
C LEU A 197 -14.23 3.78 -0.48
N ALA A 198 -13.84 4.99 -0.87
CA ALA A 198 -13.21 5.94 0.02
C ALA A 198 -14.19 6.54 1.02
N CYS A 199 -15.44 6.80 0.56
CA CYS A 199 -16.43 7.58 1.28
C CYS A 199 -16.58 7.15 2.75
N PRO A 200 -16.74 5.85 3.08
CA PRO A 200 -16.93 5.42 4.46
C PRO A 200 -15.72 5.63 5.37
N HIS A 201 -14.54 5.84 4.79
CA HIS A 201 -13.31 6.16 5.51
C HIS A 201 -13.08 7.66 5.66
N LEU A 202 -13.84 8.51 4.97
CA LEU A 202 -13.65 9.95 5.01
C LEU A 202 -14.10 10.52 6.37
N PRO A 203 -13.51 11.64 6.80
CA PRO A 203 -13.92 12.31 8.03
C PRO A 203 -15.41 12.66 8.00
N ALA A 204 -16.12 12.37 9.09
CA ALA A 204 -17.53 12.73 9.22
C ALA A 204 -17.78 14.24 9.03
N THR A 205 -16.77 15.07 9.35
CA THR A 205 -16.78 16.54 9.16
C THR A 205 -16.93 16.96 7.70
N TRP A 206 -16.67 16.08 6.73
CA TRP A 206 -16.84 16.36 5.31
C TRP A 206 -18.30 16.21 4.85
N GLY A 207 -19.17 15.64 5.69
CA GLY A 207 -20.61 15.58 5.45
C GLY A 207 -21.03 14.67 4.29
N CYS A 208 -20.25 13.63 3.99
CA CYS A 208 -20.57 12.69 2.91
C CYS A 208 -21.70 11.73 3.30
N GLU A 209 -22.67 11.54 2.41
CA GLU A 209 -23.63 10.44 2.49
C GLU A 209 -23.07 9.24 1.73
N CYS A 210 -22.53 8.27 2.48
CA CYS A 210 -21.78 7.16 1.91
C CYS A 210 -22.62 5.89 1.76
N PRO A 211 -22.44 5.11 0.68
CA PRO A 211 -23.00 3.78 0.60
C PRO A 211 -22.37 2.89 1.69
N ALA A 212 -23.11 1.86 2.14
CA ALA A 212 -22.54 0.87 3.04
C ALA A 212 -21.38 0.14 2.36
N ILE A 213 -20.27 -0.06 3.10
CA ILE A 213 -19.16 -0.89 2.64
C ILE A 213 -19.66 -2.33 2.47
N PRO A 214 -19.55 -2.96 1.30
CA PRO A 214 -19.89 -4.37 1.16
C PRO A 214 -18.98 -5.26 2.03
N GLU A 215 -19.55 -6.33 2.61
CA GLU A 215 -18.83 -7.25 3.50
C GLU A 215 -17.54 -7.78 2.85
N GLY A 216 -16.41 -7.69 3.57
CA GLY A 216 -15.08 -8.07 3.08
C GLY A 216 -14.15 -6.93 2.65
N MET A 217 -14.61 -5.67 2.71
CA MET A 217 -13.83 -4.47 2.34
C MET A 217 -13.40 -3.59 3.53
N ALA A 218 -13.69 -3.98 4.77
CA ALA A 218 -13.22 -3.24 5.93
C ALA A 218 -11.68 -3.29 6.00
N SER A 219 -11.03 -2.15 5.78
CA SER A 219 -9.58 -2.01 6.02
C SER A 219 -9.31 -2.20 7.52
N PRO A 220 -8.32 -3.00 7.94
CA PRO A 220 -8.04 -3.27 9.34
C PRO A 220 -7.45 -2.06 10.13
N SER A 221 -7.59 -0.82 9.63
CA SER A 221 -6.96 0.37 10.24
C SER A 221 -7.56 0.80 11.58
N GLU A 222 -8.68 0.21 12.02
CA GLU A 222 -9.26 0.52 13.34
C GLU A 222 -8.50 -0.10 14.53
N SER A 223 -7.50 -0.96 14.32
CA SER A 223 -6.79 -1.58 15.44
C SER A 223 -5.75 -0.70 16.13
N ARG A 224 -5.54 0.56 15.70
CA ARG A 224 -4.62 1.49 16.41
C ARG A 224 -5.08 1.83 17.82
N SER A 225 -6.35 1.59 18.19
CA SER A 225 -6.87 1.84 19.54
C SER A 225 -6.54 0.75 20.58
N ALA A 226 -6.20 -0.48 20.17
CA ALA A 226 -6.04 -1.58 21.13
C ALA A 226 -4.71 -1.54 21.91
N VAL A 227 -3.68 -0.89 21.36
CA VAL A 227 -2.36 -0.79 22.02
C VAL A 227 -2.39 0.19 23.19
N ASP A 228 -3.17 1.27 23.09
CA ASP A 228 -3.31 2.26 24.18
C ASP A 228 -4.09 1.71 25.38
N GLN A 229 -5.04 0.79 25.17
CA GLN A 229 -5.82 0.20 26.27
C GLN A 229 -5.05 -0.88 27.06
N VAL A 230 -4.10 -1.56 26.44
CA VAL A 230 -3.34 -2.65 27.08
C VAL A 230 -2.15 -2.13 27.91
N LEU A 231 -1.59 -0.96 27.58
CA LEU A 231 -0.44 -0.38 28.27
C LEU A 231 -0.81 0.57 29.43
N LEU A 232 -2.06 1.06 29.47
CA LEU A 232 -2.61 1.89 30.55
C LEU A 232 -2.30 1.42 31.99
N PRO A 233 -2.41 0.12 32.35
CA PRO A 233 -2.08 -0.35 33.69
C PRO A 233 -0.58 -0.34 34.03
N PHE A 234 0.31 -0.23 33.04
CA PHE A 234 1.77 -0.27 33.21
C PHE A 234 2.45 1.10 33.24
N TYR A 235 1.73 2.18 32.93
CA TYR A 235 2.27 3.53 33.05
C TYR A 235 2.46 3.93 34.53
N PRO A 236 3.63 4.48 34.90
CA PRO A 236 3.84 5.14 36.18
C PRO A 236 2.78 6.23 36.45
N PRO A 237 2.38 6.45 37.71
CA PRO A 237 1.32 7.42 38.07
C PRO A 237 1.56 8.85 37.55
N TRP A 238 2.82 9.27 37.42
CA TRP A 238 3.18 10.59 36.93
C TRP A 238 2.94 10.78 35.43
N ILE A 239 3.04 9.71 34.62
CA ILE A 239 2.69 9.75 33.19
C ILE A 239 1.18 9.83 33.01
N ARG A 240 0.41 9.14 33.85
CA ARG A 240 -1.07 9.25 33.85
C ARG A 240 -1.56 10.66 34.19
N GLY A 241 -0.84 11.36 35.07
CA GLY A 241 -1.11 12.76 35.42
C GLY A 241 -0.82 13.73 34.26
N LEU A 242 0.22 13.48 33.47
CA LEU A 242 0.57 14.27 32.28
C LEU A 242 -0.45 14.11 31.14
N LEU A 243 -1.08 12.95 31.03
CA LEU A 243 -2.09 12.65 30.01
C LEU A 243 -3.52 13.11 30.39
N GLY A 244 -3.71 13.76 31.54
CA GLY A 244 -5.02 14.33 31.94
C GLY A 244 -6.10 13.31 32.30
N LEU A 245 -5.73 12.05 32.59
CA LEU A 245 -6.67 10.93 32.78
C LEU A 245 -7.03 10.62 34.25
N LEU A 246 -6.83 11.57 35.17
CA LEU A 246 -7.34 11.47 36.55
C LEU A 246 -8.64 12.27 36.70
N GLY A 247 -9.75 11.65 36.33
CA GLY A 247 -11.11 12.16 36.53
C GLY A 247 -11.90 11.31 37.53
N GLY A 248 -11.79 11.67 38.81
CA GLY A 248 -12.76 11.51 39.91
C GLY A 248 -13.62 10.25 40.01
N ALA A 249 -13.29 9.39 40.98
CA ALA A 249 -14.31 8.62 41.71
C ALA A 249 -14.95 9.53 42.76
N GLY A 250 -16.22 9.84 42.57
CA GLY A 250 -17.17 10.21 43.62
C GLY A 250 -18.20 9.11 43.75
#